data_AF-A0A7C4NHJ0-F1
#
_entry.id   AF-A0A7C4NHJ0-F1
#
_cell.length_a   1.000
_cell.length_b   1.000
_cell.length_c   1.000
_cell.angle_alpha   90.00
_cell.angle_beta   90.00
_cell.angle_gamma   90.00
#
_symmetry.space_group_name_H-M   'P 1'
#
loop_
_entity.id
_entity.type
_entity.pdbx_description
1 polymer ?
#
loop_
_entity_poly.entity_id
_entity_poly.type
_entity_poly.pdbx_seq_one_letter_code
_entity_poly.pdbx_strand_id
1 'polypeptide(L)'
;MGFFPLRVQVPPRAHERRNFNYLSSTFLGDFSFFVKKLASVADPLLTTAIIAISGTIFLLPFLFYFSKDLKVFIGKNLLFAIFAGILWITIGNVLWVFGVKKIPISIASLLALFYPLFVILLGVIFLQEKITLKFLIASILMIIGYIILVR
;
A
#
# COMPACT_ATOMS: atom_id res chain seq x y z
N MET A 1 -32.44 28.38 -4.03
CA MET A 1 -32.57 27.57 -2.80
C MET A 1 -32.96 26.15 -3.18
N GLY A 2 -31.99 25.24 -3.26
CA GLY A 2 -32.22 23.83 -3.57
C GLY A 2 -31.36 23.00 -2.62
N PHE A 3 -31.98 22.49 -1.56
CA PHE A 3 -31.33 21.69 -0.53
C PHE A 3 -30.87 20.34 -1.12
N PHE A 4 -29.55 20.13 -1.16
CA PHE A 4 -28.94 18.80 -1.32
C PHE A 4 -29.29 17.98 -0.07
N PRO A 5 -30.02 16.85 -0.16
CA PRO A 5 -30.21 16.01 1.02
C PRO A 5 -28.87 15.31 1.31
N LEU A 6 -28.36 15.54 2.51
CA LEU A 6 -27.25 14.79 3.08
C LEU A 6 -27.63 13.30 3.09
N ARG A 7 -27.13 12.51 2.12
CA ARG A 7 -27.17 11.06 2.22
C ARG A 7 -26.33 10.67 3.43
N VAL A 8 -27.01 10.36 4.53
CA VAL A 8 -26.44 9.61 5.64
C VAL A 8 -25.92 8.30 5.05
N GLN A 9 -24.60 8.21 4.83
CA GLN A 9 -23.96 6.94 4.50
C GLN A 9 -24.13 6.05 5.74
N VAL A 10 -25.14 5.18 5.69
CA VAL A 10 -25.36 4.17 6.72
C VAL A 10 -24.09 3.31 6.74
N PRO A 11 -23.33 3.28 7.84
CA PRO A 11 -22.08 2.54 7.87
C PRO A 11 -22.38 1.06 7.59
N PRO A 12 -21.57 0.39 6.74
CA PRO A 12 -21.81 -0.99 6.34
C PRO A 12 -21.88 -1.90 7.57
N ARG A 13 -22.75 -2.92 7.50
CA ARG A 13 -23.09 -3.77 8.65
C ARG A 13 -21.84 -4.53 9.13
N ALA A 14 -21.79 -4.89 10.42
CA ALA A 14 -20.61 -5.51 11.03
C ALA A 14 -20.11 -6.78 10.29
N HIS A 15 -21.03 -7.55 9.67
CA HIS A 15 -20.68 -8.71 8.85
C HIS A 15 -20.13 -8.35 7.47
N GLU A 16 -20.61 -7.27 6.84
CA GLU A 16 -20.08 -6.78 5.56
C GLU A 16 -18.67 -6.21 5.72
N ARG A 17 -18.41 -5.47 6.80
CA ARG A 17 -17.05 -5.00 7.13
C ARG A 17 -16.08 -6.16 7.35
N ARG A 18 -16.55 -7.23 7.99
CA ARG A 18 -15.73 -8.42 8.22
C ARG A 18 -15.37 -9.12 6.91
N ASN A 19 -16.34 -9.32 6.01
CA ASN A 19 -16.10 -9.95 4.72
C ASN A 19 -15.22 -9.08 3.82
N PHE A 20 -15.39 -7.76 3.85
CA PHE A 20 -14.54 -6.82 3.09
C PHE A 20 -13.07 -6.85 3.55
N ASN A 21 -12.84 -6.92 4.88
CA ASN A 21 -11.49 -7.03 5.44
C ASN A 21 -10.81 -8.36 5.12
N TYR A 22 -11.57 -9.47 5.11
CA TYR A 22 -11.02 -10.76 4.68
C TYR A 22 -10.68 -10.74 3.19
N LEU A 23 -11.59 -10.23 2.36
CA LEU A 23 -11.37 -10.10 0.92
C LEU A 23 -10.08 -9.31 0.64
N SER A 24 -9.90 -8.13 1.25
CA SER A 24 -8.69 -7.32 1.06
C SER A 24 -7.41 -8.00 1.55
N SER A 25 -7.45 -8.74 2.67
CA SER A 25 -6.30 -9.51 3.16
C SER A 25 -5.89 -10.67 2.23
N THR A 26 -6.86 -11.36 1.63
CA THR A 26 -6.60 -12.43 0.67
C THR A 26 -5.99 -11.89 -0.62
N PHE A 27 -6.52 -10.78 -1.16
CA PHE A 27 -5.95 -10.11 -2.34
C PHE A 27 -4.49 -9.68 -2.15
N LEU A 28 -4.12 -9.20 -0.96
CA LEU A 28 -2.74 -8.79 -0.66
C LEU A 28 -1.78 -10.00 -0.59
N GLY A 29 -2.24 -11.12 -0.05
CA GLY A 29 -1.49 -12.37 0.00
C GLY A 29 -1.25 -12.95 -1.40
N ASP A 30 -2.30 -13.02 -2.22
CA ASP A 30 -2.24 -13.52 -3.60
C ASP A 30 -1.35 -12.65 -4.48
N PHE A 31 -1.37 -11.33 -4.31
CA PHE A 31 -0.47 -10.41 -5.02
C PHE A 31 1.00 -10.68 -4.67
N SER A 32 1.33 -10.90 -3.40
CA SER A 32 2.71 -11.20 -2.97
C SER A 32 3.22 -12.52 -3.55
N PHE A 33 2.35 -13.54 -3.62
CA PHE A 33 2.65 -14.82 -4.26
C PHE A 33 2.86 -14.67 -5.78
N PHE A 34 1.99 -13.89 -6.43
CA PHE A 34 2.11 -13.58 -7.86
C PHE A 34 3.43 -12.87 -8.17
N VAL A 35 3.79 -11.85 -7.39
CA VAL A 35 5.07 -11.15 -7.58
C VAL A 35 6.26 -12.05 -7.33
N LYS A 36 6.23 -12.91 -6.31
CA LYS A 36 7.28 -13.93 -6.09
C LYS A 36 7.46 -14.81 -7.32
N LYS A 37 6.35 -15.30 -7.90
CA LYS A 37 6.36 -16.17 -9.08
C LYS A 37 6.96 -15.43 -10.28
N LEU A 38 6.56 -14.19 -10.53
CA LEU A 38 7.16 -13.34 -11.57
C LEU A 38 8.65 -13.05 -11.32
N ALA A 39 9.02 -12.69 -10.10
CA ALA A 39 10.39 -12.38 -9.72
C ALA A 39 11.33 -13.59 -9.83
N SER A 40 10.79 -14.81 -9.71
CA SER A 40 11.55 -16.05 -9.87
C SER A 40 12.00 -16.31 -11.31
N VAL A 41 11.22 -15.84 -12.30
CA VAL A 41 11.46 -16.07 -13.73
C VAL A 41 12.03 -14.84 -14.46
N ALA A 42 11.79 -13.64 -13.93
CA ALA A 42 12.21 -12.39 -14.54
C ALA A 42 13.20 -11.60 -13.66
N ASP A 43 13.87 -10.63 -14.27
CA ASP A 43 14.66 -9.65 -13.53
C ASP A 43 13.77 -8.77 -12.65
N PRO A 44 14.25 -8.33 -11.47
CA PRO A 44 13.48 -7.48 -10.56
C PRO A 44 13.00 -6.18 -11.21
N LEU A 45 13.80 -5.63 -12.13
CA LEU A 45 13.45 -4.41 -12.87
C LEU A 45 12.29 -4.67 -13.84
N LEU A 46 12.32 -5.77 -14.60
CA LEU A 46 11.24 -6.15 -15.51
C LEU A 46 9.96 -6.50 -14.75
N THR A 47 10.08 -7.21 -13.63
CA THR A 47 8.94 -7.52 -12.75
C THR A 47 8.27 -6.24 -12.25
N THR A 48 9.06 -5.27 -11.81
CA THR A 48 8.55 -3.96 -11.35
C THR A 48 7.90 -3.19 -12.50
N ALA A 49 8.49 -3.22 -13.70
CA ALA A 49 7.91 -2.57 -14.87
C ALA A 49 6.55 -3.18 -15.25
N ILE A 50 6.42 -4.52 -15.21
CA ILE A 50 5.14 -5.20 -15.47
C ILE A 50 4.08 -4.79 -14.44
N ILE A 51 4.44 -4.73 -13.15
CA ILE A 51 3.54 -4.28 -12.08
C ILE A 51 3.12 -2.82 -12.31
N ALA A 52 4.06 -1.93 -12.63
CA ALA A 52 3.78 -0.50 -12.84
C ALA A 52 2.91 -0.26 -14.08
N ILE A 53 3.18 -0.93 -15.20
CA ILE A 53 2.41 -0.81 -16.43
C ILE A 53 1.00 -1.37 -16.23
N SER A 54 0.86 -2.57 -15.64
CA SER A 54 -0.45 -3.16 -15.38
C SER A 54 -1.29 -2.30 -14.44
N GLY A 55 -0.70 -1.77 -13.36
CA GLY A 55 -1.37 -0.83 -12.46
C GLY A 55 -1.78 0.46 -13.15
N THR A 56 -0.93 0.99 -14.03
CA THR A 56 -1.24 2.20 -14.83
C THR A 56 -2.42 1.94 -15.76
N ILE A 57 -2.38 0.86 -16.54
CA ILE A 57 -3.47 0.50 -17.47
C ILE A 57 -4.79 0.31 -16.72
N PHE A 58 -4.75 -0.34 -15.55
CA PHE A 58 -5.95 -0.57 -14.75
C PHE A 58 -6.53 0.72 -14.16
N LEU A 59 -5.69 1.65 -13.68
CA LEU A 59 -6.13 2.91 -13.08
C LEU A 59 -6.48 3.99 -14.11
N LEU A 60 -5.98 3.90 -15.34
CA LEU A 60 -6.21 4.87 -16.41
C LEU A 60 -7.69 5.16 -16.69
N PRO A 61 -8.61 4.17 -16.85
CA PRO A 61 -10.04 4.47 -17.03
C PRO A 61 -10.68 5.13 -15.81
N PHE A 62 -10.24 4.81 -14.59
CA PHE A 62 -10.74 5.45 -13.37
C PHE A 62 -10.31 6.91 -13.26
N LEU A 63 -9.14 7.26 -13.81
CA LEU A 63 -8.67 8.63 -13.84
C LEU A 63 -9.64 9.53 -14.59
N PHE A 64 -10.13 9.10 -15.77
CA PHE A 64 -11.12 9.86 -16.55
C PHE A 64 -12.51 9.87 -15.92
N TYR A 65 -12.87 8.82 -15.17
CA TYR A 65 -14.16 8.75 -14.49
C TYR A 65 -14.24 9.65 -13.25
N PHE A 66 -13.18 9.70 -12.44
CA PHE A 66 -13.15 10.43 -11.16
C PHE A 66 -12.54 11.83 -11.25
N SER A 67 -11.58 12.06 -12.14
CA SER A 67 -10.87 13.35 -12.22
C SER A 67 -11.49 14.25 -13.29
N LYS A 68 -12.43 15.12 -12.90
CA LYS A 68 -12.94 16.18 -13.79
C LYS A 68 -11.96 17.36 -13.96
N ASP A 69 -10.99 17.49 -13.05
CA ASP A 69 -9.97 18.55 -13.08
C ASP A 69 -8.56 17.95 -13.16
N LEU A 70 -8.01 17.84 -14.37
CA LEU A 70 -6.62 17.41 -14.60
C LEU A 70 -5.56 18.45 -14.16
N LYS A 71 -6.00 19.61 -13.64
CA LYS A 71 -5.13 20.68 -13.14
C LYS A 71 -4.25 20.25 -11.95
N VAL A 72 -4.55 19.12 -11.31
CA VAL A 72 -3.71 18.52 -10.26
C VAL A 72 -2.32 18.15 -10.77
N PHE A 73 -2.16 17.87 -12.08
CA PHE A 73 -0.89 17.48 -12.70
C PHE A 73 -0.06 18.65 -13.25
N ILE A 74 -0.21 19.85 -12.71
CA ILE A 74 0.50 21.04 -13.20
C ILE A 74 1.41 21.63 -12.10
N GLY A 75 2.61 22.07 -12.50
CA GLY A 75 3.56 22.77 -11.62
C GLY A 75 4.20 21.87 -10.56
N LYS A 76 4.31 22.37 -9.32
CA LYS A 76 4.98 21.66 -8.22
C LYS A 76 4.35 20.30 -7.90
N ASN A 77 3.04 20.15 -8.09
CA ASN A 77 2.33 18.89 -7.82
C ASN A 77 2.78 17.77 -8.78
N LEU A 78 3.07 18.10 -10.03
CA LEU A 78 3.63 17.13 -10.98
C LEU A 78 5.03 16.69 -10.55
N LEU A 79 5.86 17.63 -10.09
CA LEU A 79 7.20 17.32 -9.60
C LEU A 79 7.15 16.38 -8.38
N PHE A 80 6.26 16.64 -7.42
CA PHE A 80 6.05 15.74 -6.29
C PHE A 80 5.51 14.37 -6.71
N ALA A 81 4.59 14.32 -7.69
CA ALA A 81 4.06 13.06 -8.21
C ALA A 81 5.15 12.23 -8.91
N ILE A 82 6.01 12.86 -9.72
CA ILE A 82 7.16 12.20 -10.37
C ILE A 82 8.13 11.69 -9.31
N PHE A 83 8.46 12.52 -8.31
CA PHE A 83 9.39 12.15 -7.26
C PHE A 83 8.87 10.97 -6.42
N ALA A 84 7.58 11.01 -6.05
CA ALA A 84 6.91 9.91 -5.37
C ALA A 84 6.88 8.65 -6.24
N GLY A 85 6.59 8.77 -7.53
CA GLY A 85 6.62 7.65 -8.48
C GLY A 85 8.01 7.00 -8.55
N ILE A 86 9.07 7.79 -8.70
CA ILE A 86 10.44 7.26 -8.76
C ILE A 86 10.85 6.58 -7.46
N LEU A 87 10.64 7.24 -6.31
CA LEU A 87 11.08 6.70 -5.02
C LEU A 87 10.26 5.47 -4.61
N TRP A 88 8.93 5.54 -4.72
CA TRP A 88 8.05 4.47 -4.24
C TRP A 88 7.84 3.38 -5.29
N ILE A 89 7.39 3.75 -6.50
CA ILE A 89 6.99 2.79 -7.53
C ILE A 89 8.23 2.16 -8.19
N THR A 90 9.30 2.92 -8.41
CA THR A 90 10.50 2.35 -9.04
C THR A 90 11.47 1.80 -8.00
N ILE A 91 12.10 2.66 -7.21
CA ILE A 91 13.20 2.24 -6.31
C ILE A 91 12.68 1.30 -5.21
N GLY A 92 11.62 1.70 -4.52
CA GLY A 92 11.02 0.93 -3.44
C GLY A 92 10.57 -0.47 -3.88
N ASN A 93 9.83 -0.57 -4.99
CA ASN A 93 9.38 -1.87 -5.50
C ASN A 93 10.52 -2.72 -6.04
N VAL A 94 11.51 -2.16 -6.75
CA VAL A 94 12.66 -2.95 -7.22
C VAL A 94 13.40 -3.58 -6.04
N LEU A 95 13.64 -2.79 -4.98
CA LEU A 95 14.27 -3.29 -3.75
C LEU A 95 13.41 -4.36 -3.07
N TRP A 96 12.10 -4.17 -3.01
CA TRP A 96 11.18 -5.15 -2.45
C TRP A 96 11.17 -6.45 -3.25
N VAL A 97 11.01 -6.39 -4.57
CA VAL A 97 11.04 -7.56 -5.47
C VAL A 97 12.38 -8.30 -5.34
N PHE A 98 13.49 -7.57 -5.29
CA PHE A 98 14.81 -8.15 -5.08
C PHE A 98 14.92 -8.87 -3.73
N GLY A 99 14.41 -8.27 -2.65
CA GLY A 99 14.36 -8.90 -1.33
C GLY A 99 13.51 -10.16 -1.32
N VAL A 100 12.28 -10.07 -1.83
CA VAL A 100 11.32 -11.18 -1.93
C VAL A 100 11.86 -12.32 -2.78
N LYS A 101 12.66 -12.04 -3.82
CA LYS A 101 13.32 -13.07 -4.63
C LYS A 101 14.35 -13.87 -3.84
N LYS A 102 15.03 -13.26 -2.86
CA LYS A 102 16.16 -13.86 -2.12
C LYS A 102 15.77 -14.57 -0.83
N ILE A 103 14.67 -14.19 -0.19
CA ILE A 103 14.24 -14.75 1.10
C ILE A 103 12.96 -15.58 0.95
N PRO A 104 12.67 -16.56 1.81
CA PRO A 104 11.38 -17.26 1.85
C PRO A 104 10.17 -16.30 1.93
N ILE A 105 9.03 -16.66 1.32
CA ILE A 105 7.80 -15.84 1.36
C ILE A 105 7.37 -15.56 2.80
N SER A 106 7.43 -16.56 3.68
CA SER A 106 7.05 -16.40 5.08
C SER A 106 7.86 -15.30 5.77
N ILE A 107 9.18 -15.27 5.54
CA ILE A 107 10.07 -14.25 6.11
C ILE A 107 9.79 -12.87 5.48
N ALA A 108 9.52 -12.80 4.17
CA ALA A 108 9.17 -11.55 3.51
C ALA A 108 7.85 -10.96 4.03
N SER A 109 6.81 -11.79 4.17
CA SER A 109 5.50 -11.39 4.72
C SER A 109 5.63 -10.95 6.17
N LEU A 110 6.51 -11.59 6.94
CA LEU A 110 6.84 -11.18 8.31
C LEU A 110 7.56 -9.82 8.35
N LEU A 111 8.54 -9.57 7.47
CA LEU A 111 9.20 -8.26 7.38
C LEU A 111 8.22 -7.16 6.96
N ALA A 112 7.21 -7.48 6.14
CA ALA A 112 6.16 -6.52 5.80
C ALA A 112 5.36 -6.05 7.03
N LEU A 113 5.29 -6.85 8.10
CA LEU A 113 4.67 -6.44 9.37
C LEU A 113 5.48 -5.36 10.13
N PHE A 114 6.75 -5.15 9.77
CA PHE A 114 7.56 -4.05 10.32
C PHE A 114 7.31 -2.73 9.60
N TYR A 115 6.73 -2.75 8.40
CA TYR A 115 6.46 -1.54 7.63
C TYR A 115 5.73 -0.45 8.44
N PRO A 116 4.66 -0.75 9.23
CA PRO A 116 3.99 0.24 10.07
C PRO A 116 4.91 0.94 11.07
N LEU A 117 5.93 0.26 11.60
CA LEU A 117 6.90 0.87 12.53
C LEU A 117 7.74 1.94 11.82
N PHE A 118 8.23 1.63 10.61
CA PHE A 118 8.97 2.60 9.80
C PHE A 118 8.09 3.76 9.36
N VAL A 119 6.82 3.50 9.00
CA VAL A 119 5.87 4.56 8.65
C VAL A 119 5.65 5.50 9.83
N ILE A 120 5.49 4.99 11.06
CA ILE A 120 5.34 5.84 12.25
C ILE A 120 6.58 6.68 12.48
N LEU A 121 7.76 6.05 12.45
CA LEU A 121 9.01 6.75 12.68
C LEU A 121 9.19 7.89 11.67
N LEU A 122 8.95 7.60 10.39
CA LEU A 122 9.02 8.60 9.32
C LEU A 122 7.91 9.63 9.41
N GLY A 123 6.69 9.26 9.78
CA GLY A 123 5.56 10.19 9.96
C GLY A 123 5.80 11.20 11.08
N VAL A 124 6.42 10.77 12.17
CA VAL A 124 6.79 11.65 13.28
C VAL A 124 7.93 12.59 12.88
N ILE A 125 8.95 12.08 12.17
CA ILE A 125 10.11 12.88 11.77
C ILE A 125 9.77 13.88 10.64
N PHE A 126 9.05 13.44 9.61
CA PHE A 126 8.81 14.23 8.40
C PHE A 126 7.47 14.96 8.40
N LEU A 127 6.39 14.35 8.91
CA LEU A 127 5.05 14.96 8.95
C LEU A 127 4.74 15.62 10.30
N GLN A 128 5.61 15.46 11.31
CA GLN A 128 5.40 15.95 12.67
C GLN A 128 4.07 15.48 13.28
N GLU A 129 3.65 14.26 12.94
CA GLU A 129 2.40 13.70 13.46
C GLU A 129 2.48 13.45 14.97
N LYS A 130 1.41 13.79 15.69
CA LYS A 130 1.29 13.51 17.11
C LYS A 130 0.98 12.02 17.32
N ILE A 131 1.92 11.28 17.89
CA ILE A 131 1.72 9.87 18.22
C ILE A 131 0.59 9.76 19.25
N THR A 132 -0.49 9.09 18.88
CA THR A 132 -1.57 8.77 19.81
C THR A 132 -1.27 7.48 20.56
N LEU A 133 -1.68 7.41 21.83
CA LEU A 133 -1.49 6.24 22.69
C LEU A 133 -2.08 4.96 22.09
N LYS A 134 -3.21 5.06 21.38
CA LYS A 134 -3.83 3.95 20.65
C LYS A 134 -2.91 3.39 19.56
N PHE A 135 -2.19 4.25 18.85
CA PHE A 135 -1.27 3.84 17.78
C PHE A 135 -0.02 3.16 18.34
N LEU A 136 0.49 3.64 19.47
CA LEU A 136 1.62 3.03 20.17
C LEU A 136 1.27 1.61 20.65
N ILE A 137 0.09 1.44 21.25
CA ILE A 137 -0.43 0.13 21.69
C ILE A 137 -0.57 -0.82 20.48
N ALA A 138 -1.14 -0.35 19.36
CA ALA A 138 -1.27 -1.15 18.15
C ALA A 138 0.10 -1.60 17.59
N SER A 139 1.10 -0.72 17.64
CA SER A 139 2.47 -1.02 17.18
C SER A 139 3.15 -2.08 18.05
N ILE A 140 3.00 -1.98 19.38
CA ILE A 140 3.51 -2.99 20.32
C ILE A 140 2.81 -4.34 20.09
N LEU A 141 1.49 -4.34 19.92
CA LEU A 141 0.72 -5.55 19.59
C LEU A 141 1.19 -6.20 18.28
N MET A 142 1.52 -5.41 17.25
CA MET A 142 2.10 -5.94 16.01
C MET A 142 3.45 -6.62 16.23
N ILE A 143 4.34 -6.02 17.03
CA ILE A 143 5.64 -6.61 17.36
C ILE A 143 5.45 -7.92 18.14
N ILE A 144 4.53 -7.95 19.11
CA ILE A 144 4.23 -9.17 19.88
C ILE A 144 3.69 -10.27 18.97
N GLY A 145 2.74 -9.94 18.09
CA GLY A 145 2.21 -10.87 17.09
C GLY A 145 3.30 -11.44 16.19
N TYR A 146 4.26 -10.60 15.77
CA TYR A 146 5.43 -11.04 15.01
C TYR A 146 6.29 -12.05 15.79
N ILE A 147 6.64 -11.76 17.05
CA ILE A 147 7.50 -12.65 17.85
C ILE A 147 6.83 -14.02 18.04
N ILE A 148 5.51 -14.06 18.20
CA ILE A 148 4.75 -15.31 18.35
C ILE A 148 4.75 -16.10 17.04
N LEU A 149 4.60 -15.44 15.88
CA LEU A 149 4.49 -16.12 14.58
C LEU A 149 5.83 -16.63 14.04
N VAL A 150 6.95 -16.06 14.49
CA VAL A 150 8.31 -16.43 14.06
C VAL A 150 8.88 -17.62 14.82
N ARG A 151 8.35 -17.91 16.02
CA ARG A 151 8.71 -19.10 16.80
C ARG A 151 7.91 -20.31 16.36
#